data_AF-A0A382BIA1-F1
#
_entry.id   AF-A0A382BIA1-F1
#
_cell.length_a   1.000
_cell.length_b   1.000
_cell.length_c   1.000
_cell.angle_alpha   90.00
_cell.angle_beta   90.00
_cell.angle_gamma   90.00
#
_symmetry.space_group_name_H-M   'P 1'
#
loop_
_entity.id
_entity.type
_entity.pdbx_description
1 polymer ?
#
loop_
_entity_poly.entity_id
_entity_poly.type
_entity_poly.pdbx_seq_one_letter_code
_entity_poly.pdbx_strand_id
1 'polypeptide(L)'
;MAYFRYFPRIAYDVRGVENNEQFDHVTNLLARVLVKCHGWKDTDGSSYEALEGVCDFEKHIIRDGETPEILADRFYSDSELHWIILYANGATFQNPYYDWPMSHYDLGKFVDKKYGVANINATHHYEDTDGYQVDSDAPTATAITNFKHEEVTNDGRRIIRIIQPRYVDLVVDEFKRLMTTQ
;
A
#
# COMPACT_ATOMS: atom_id res chain seq x y z
N MET A 1 -5.70 0.05 17.66
CA MET A 1 -4.52 -0.70 18.19
C MET A 1 -3.33 -0.62 17.24
N ALA A 2 -2.15 -0.15 17.69
CA ALA A 2 -0.94 -0.02 16.86
C ALA A 2 -0.34 -1.36 16.37
N TYR A 3 -0.13 -1.48 15.06
CA TYR A 3 0.36 -2.68 14.33
C TYR A 3 1.55 -3.41 14.98
N PHE A 4 2.64 -2.70 15.30
CA PHE A 4 3.87 -3.32 15.82
C PHE A 4 3.75 -3.88 17.24
N ARG A 5 2.65 -3.61 17.95
CA ARG A 5 2.44 -4.13 19.30
C ARG A 5 2.19 -5.64 19.32
N TYR A 6 1.72 -6.18 18.21
CA TYR A 6 1.44 -7.62 18.08
C TYR A 6 2.67 -8.46 17.77
N PHE A 7 3.79 -7.81 17.45
CA PHE A 7 5.00 -8.52 17.06
C PHE A 7 5.72 -9.11 18.29
N PRO A 8 6.17 -10.37 18.21
CA PRO A 8 6.98 -10.94 19.27
C PRO A 8 8.30 -10.18 19.41
N ARG A 9 8.84 -10.15 20.63
CA ARG A 9 10.18 -9.60 20.88
C ARG A 9 11.21 -10.70 20.77
N ILE A 10 12.30 -10.45 20.06
CA ILE A 10 13.44 -11.35 19.92
C ILE A 10 14.68 -10.71 20.50
N ALA A 11 15.61 -11.54 21.00
CA ALA A 11 16.95 -11.09 21.35
C ALA A 11 17.74 -10.89 20.06
N TYR A 12 18.27 -9.70 19.84
CA TYR A 12 19.05 -9.38 18.65
C TYR A 12 20.21 -8.45 19.01
N ASP A 13 21.38 -8.69 18.41
CA ASP A 13 22.53 -7.79 18.53
C ASP A 13 22.43 -6.69 17.47
N VAL A 14 21.98 -5.52 17.91
CA VAL A 14 21.83 -4.33 17.05
C VAL A 14 23.18 -3.67 16.77
N ARG A 15 24.18 -3.87 17.64
CA ARG A 15 25.45 -3.13 17.61
C ARG A 15 26.48 -3.83 16.73
N GLY A 16 26.40 -5.16 16.64
CA GLY A 16 27.24 -5.96 15.75
C GLY A 16 28.74 -5.79 16.03
N VAL A 17 29.11 -5.58 17.30
CA VAL A 17 30.50 -5.38 17.68
C VAL A 17 31.17 -6.74 17.78
N GLU A 18 32.14 -6.99 16.89
CA GLU A 18 32.89 -8.25 16.88
C GLU A 18 33.51 -8.54 18.26
N ASN A 19 33.29 -9.77 18.75
CA ASN A 19 33.77 -10.28 20.05
C ASN A 19 33.14 -9.62 21.30
N ASN A 20 32.03 -8.88 21.15
CA ASN A 20 31.25 -8.35 22.27
C ASN A 20 29.75 -8.39 21.94
N GLU A 21 29.19 -9.61 21.93
CA GLU A 21 27.76 -9.83 21.67
C GLU A 21 26.92 -9.22 22.80
N GLN A 22 26.12 -8.22 22.45
CA GLN A 22 25.18 -7.58 23.36
C GLN A 22 23.77 -7.72 22.81
N PHE A 23 22.99 -8.60 23.44
CA PHE A 23 21.62 -8.87 23.02
C PHE A 23 20.66 -7.86 23.63
N ASP A 24 19.99 -7.09 22.78
CA ASP A 24 18.88 -6.23 23.15
C ASP A 24 17.55 -6.89 22.73
N HIS A 25 16.49 -6.74 23.54
CA HIS A 25 15.16 -7.24 23.18
C HIS A 25 14.46 -6.27 22.23
N VAL A 26 14.34 -6.66 20.96
CA VAL A 26 13.78 -5.84 19.89
C VAL A 26 12.53 -6.46 19.28
N THR A 27 11.69 -5.64 18.66
CA THR A 27 10.52 -6.09 17.91
C THR A 27 10.95 -6.90 16.67
N ASN A 28 10.40 -8.10 16.50
CA ASN A 28 10.78 -9.00 15.41
C ASN A 28 10.21 -8.57 14.04
N LEU A 29 10.90 -7.68 13.32
CA LEU A 29 10.47 -7.27 11.98
C LEU A 29 10.68 -8.33 10.89
N LEU A 30 11.29 -9.48 11.21
CA LEU A 30 11.50 -10.59 10.27
C LEU A 30 10.24 -11.47 10.13
N ALA A 31 9.32 -11.37 11.09
CA ALA A 31 8.03 -12.02 11.04
C ALA A 31 7.17 -11.41 9.92
N ARG A 32 6.72 -12.23 8.96
CA ARG A 32 5.83 -11.81 7.89
C ARG A 32 4.50 -12.56 7.95
N VAL A 33 3.41 -11.81 8.05
CA VAL A 33 2.05 -12.32 7.81
C VAL A 33 1.62 -11.87 6.42
N LEU A 34 0.97 -12.75 5.68
CA LEU A 34 0.46 -12.47 4.34
C LEU A 34 -1.05 -12.72 4.33
N VAL A 35 -1.81 -11.77 3.79
CA VAL A 35 -3.22 -12.01 3.47
C VAL A 35 -3.24 -12.91 2.24
N LYS A 36 -3.87 -14.08 2.36
CA LYS A 36 -4.03 -15.01 1.25
C LYS A 36 -5.49 -15.05 0.84
N CYS A 37 -5.92 -14.12 0.00
CA CYS A 37 -7.25 -14.20 -0.58
C CYS A 37 -7.37 -15.40 -1.54
N HIS A 38 -7.76 -16.58 -1.04
CA HIS A 38 -8.08 -17.72 -1.89
C HIS A 38 -9.57 -17.66 -2.24
N GLY A 39 -9.86 -17.47 -3.53
CA GLY A 39 -11.22 -17.57 -4.02
C GLY A 39 -11.80 -18.97 -3.76
N TRP A 40 -12.98 -19.02 -3.15
CA TRP A 40 -13.91 -20.17 -3.03
C TRP A 40 -13.43 -21.41 -2.25
N LYS A 41 -12.12 -21.61 -2.02
CA LYS A 41 -11.62 -22.84 -1.41
C LYS A 41 -11.35 -22.66 0.08
N ASP A 42 -12.32 -23.08 0.88
CA ASP A 42 -12.13 -23.49 2.27
C ASP A 42 -11.02 -24.57 2.29
N THR A 43 -9.85 -24.24 2.83
CA THR A 43 -8.66 -25.09 2.70
C THR A 43 -8.61 -26.12 3.83
N ASP A 44 -9.21 -25.81 4.99
CA ASP A 44 -9.21 -26.69 6.16
C ASP A 44 -10.54 -26.81 6.94
N GLY A 45 -11.59 -26.06 6.60
CA GLY A 45 -12.90 -26.12 7.26
C GLY A 45 -12.94 -25.44 8.63
N SER A 46 -11.92 -24.66 8.99
CA SER A 46 -11.81 -24.04 10.30
C SER A 46 -12.54 -22.70 10.39
N SER A 47 -12.92 -22.30 11.61
CA SER A 47 -13.56 -21.01 11.89
C SER A 47 -12.59 -19.82 11.83
N TYR A 48 -11.32 -20.06 11.44
CA TYR A 48 -10.21 -19.11 11.57
C TYR A 48 -9.57 -18.76 10.22
N GLU A 49 -10.37 -18.68 9.15
CA GLU A 49 -9.95 -18.34 7.79
C GLU A 49 -10.36 -16.91 7.37
N ALA A 50 -10.32 -15.91 8.25
CA ALA A 50 -10.66 -14.53 7.87
C ALA A 50 -9.77 -14.01 6.74
N LEU A 51 -8.49 -14.33 6.87
CA LEU A 51 -7.42 -13.97 5.95
C LEU A 51 -7.32 -14.93 4.74
N GLU A 52 -8.05 -16.07 4.76
CA GLU A 52 -8.11 -17.05 3.65
C GLU A 52 -9.45 -17.09 2.89
N GLY A 53 -10.60 -16.97 3.56
CA GLY A 53 -11.95 -17.17 3.02
C GLY A 53 -12.83 -15.91 2.89
N VAL A 54 -12.55 -14.82 3.60
CA VAL A 54 -13.39 -13.61 3.55
C VAL A 54 -12.75 -12.51 2.70
N CYS A 55 -12.92 -12.64 1.38
CA CYS A 55 -12.45 -11.65 0.41
C CYS A 55 -13.53 -10.61 0.07
N ASP A 56 -14.30 -10.16 1.06
CA ASP A 56 -15.33 -9.15 0.86
C ASP A 56 -14.71 -7.76 1.02
N PHE A 57 -14.43 -7.13 -0.11
CA PHE A 57 -13.83 -5.80 -0.19
C PHE A 57 -14.80 -4.80 -0.82
N GLU A 58 -14.85 -3.61 -0.26
CA GLU A 58 -15.42 -2.44 -0.91
C GLU A 58 -14.34 -1.72 -1.73
N LYS A 59 -14.67 -1.29 -2.94
CA LYS A 59 -13.77 -0.45 -3.75
C LYS A 59 -13.93 0.99 -3.31
N HIS A 60 -12.83 1.63 -2.92
CA HIS A 60 -12.79 3.05 -2.59
C HIS A 60 -11.84 3.78 -3.54
N ILE A 61 -12.22 5.00 -3.93
CA ILE A 61 -11.38 5.90 -4.72
C ILE A 61 -10.84 6.97 -3.77
N ILE A 62 -9.52 6.96 -3.57
CA ILE A 62 -8.82 7.90 -2.69
C ILE A 62 -9.01 9.33 -3.21
N ARG A 63 -9.52 10.19 -2.34
CA ARG A 63 -9.62 11.64 -2.59
C ARG A 63 -8.30 12.32 -2.25
N ASP A 64 -8.09 13.50 -2.82
CA ASP A 64 -6.88 14.27 -2.59
C ASP A 64 -6.68 14.56 -1.09
N GLY A 65 -5.50 14.24 -0.56
CA GLY A 65 -5.16 14.42 0.85
C GLY A 65 -5.69 13.34 1.81
N GLU A 66 -6.37 12.30 1.33
CA GLU A 66 -6.73 11.16 2.18
C GLU A 66 -5.50 10.31 2.48
N THR A 67 -5.25 10.06 3.77
CA THR A 67 -4.21 9.15 4.24
C THR A 67 -4.82 7.83 4.73
N PRO A 68 -4.03 6.75 4.83
CA PRO A 68 -4.50 5.47 5.36
C PRO A 68 -5.15 5.59 6.74
N GLU A 69 -4.65 6.48 7.60
CA GLU A 69 -5.16 6.73 8.96
C GLU A 69 -6.54 7.39 8.94
N ILE A 70 -6.72 8.39 8.07
CA ILE A 70 -8.01 9.08 7.89
C ILE A 70 -9.06 8.11 7.34
N LEU A 71 -8.66 7.23 6.42
CA LEU A 71 -9.56 6.20 5.91
C LEU A 71 -9.91 5.17 6.98
N ALA A 72 -8.94 4.72 7.78
CA ALA A 72 -9.22 3.79 8.87
C ALA A 72 -10.16 4.39 9.93
N ASP A 73 -9.99 5.65 10.29
CA ASP A 73 -10.92 6.36 11.16
C ASP A 73 -12.33 6.41 10.55
N ARG A 74 -12.45 6.71 9.26
CA ARG A 74 -13.74 6.78 8.57
C ARG A 74 -14.47 5.43 8.47
N PHE A 75 -13.76 4.37 8.11
CA PHE A 75 -14.35 3.06 7.84
C PHE A 75 -14.43 2.18 9.09
N TYR A 76 -13.46 2.28 9.99
CA TYR A 76 -13.32 1.40 11.15
C TYR A 76 -13.49 2.12 12.50
N SER A 77 -13.64 3.45 12.51
CA SER A 77 -13.69 4.26 13.74
C SER A 77 -12.43 4.13 14.62
N ASP A 78 -11.31 3.67 14.04
CA ASP A 78 -10.01 3.56 14.70
C ASP A 78 -8.89 3.85 13.68
N SER A 79 -8.24 5.01 13.83
CA SER A 79 -7.11 5.44 12.97
C SER A 79 -5.88 4.54 13.09
N GLU A 80 -5.74 3.78 14.18
CA GLU A 80 -4.64 2.84 14.36
C GLU A 80 -4.79 1.57 13.50
N LEU A 81 -5.94 1.35 12.87
CA LEU A 81 -6.21 0.21 11.98
C LEU A 81 -5.85 0.47 10.50
N HIS A 82 -5.14 1.56 10.22
CA HIS A 82 -4.65 1.88 8.86
C HIS A 82 -3.81 0.76 8.23
N TRP A 83 -3.09 -0.01 9.04
CA TRP A 83 -2.29 -1.14 8.55
C TRP A 83 -3.15 -2.22 7.89
N ILE A 84 -4.43 -2.37 8.26
CA ILE A 84 -5.35 -3.33 7.63
C ILE A 84 -5.60 -2.93 6.17
N ILE A 85 -5.78 -1.63 5.90
CA ILE A 85 -5.95 -1.09 4.55
C ILE A 85 -4.68 -1.32 3.73
N LEU A 86 -3.52 -1.06 4.31
CA LEU A 86 -2.23 -1.31 3.65
C LEU A 86 -2.02 -2.80 3.37
N TYR A 87 -2.34 -3.67 4.32
CA TYR A 87 -2.24 -5.12 4.18
C TYR A 87 -3.16 -5.67 3.08
N ALA A 88 -4.41 -5.20 3.04
CA ALA A 88 -5.38 -5.59 2.01
C ALA A 88 -4.92 -5.23 0.59
N ASN A 89 -4.06 -4.22 0.46
CA ASN A 89 -3.54 -3.73 -0.80
C ASN A 89 -2.03 -3.95 -0.95
N GLY A 90 -1.42 -4.85 -0.17
CA GLY A 90 0.03 -5.05 -0.12
C GLY A 90 0.67 -5.51 -1.44
N ALA A 91 -0.13 -5.99 -2.41
CA ALA A 91 0.34 -6.26 -3.77
C ALA A 91 0.61 -4.98 -4.58
N THR A 92 -0.11 -3.89 -4.29
CA THR A 92 -0.02 -2.59 -4.98
C THR A 92 0.81 -1.59 -4.18
N PHE A 93 0.73 -1.62 -2.85
CA PHE A 93 1.48 -0.73 -1.95
C PHE A 93 2.50 -1.54 -1.15
N GLN A 94 3.75 -1.60 -1.63
CA GLN A 94 4.86 -2.21 -0.91
C GLN A 94 5.55 -1.19 0.01
N ASN A 95 5.64 0.06 -0.45
CA ASN A 95 6.17 1.18 0.29
C ASN A 95 5.03 2.16 0.64
N PRO A 96 4.65 2.28 1.92
CA PRO A 96 3.57 3.18 2.36
C PRO A 96 3.76 4.65 1.96
N TYR A 97 5.00 5.12 1.79
CA TYR A 97 5.29 6.53 1.50
C TYR A 97 5.28 6.87 0.01
N TYR A 98 5.70 5.94 -0.85
CA TYR A 98 5.87 6.21 -2.29
C TYR A 98 4.78 5.59 -3.17
N ASP A 99 4.13 4.54 -2.67
CA ASP A 99 3.11 3.86 -3.47
C ASP A 99 1.73 4.47 -3.22
N TRP A 100 1.50 5.12 -2.07
CA TRP A 100 0.26 5.84 -1.80
C TRP A 100 0.09 7.01 -2.77
N PRO A 101 -1.12 7.24 -3.34
CA PRO A 101 -1.33 8.34 -4.25
C PRO A 101 -1.02 9.68 -3.59
N MET A 102 -0.17 10.45 -4.25
CA MET A 102 0.25 11.78 -3.81
C MET A 102 -0.86 12.79 -4.03
N SER A 103 -0.87 13.84 -3.20
CA SER A 103 -1.74 14.99 -3.41
C SER A 103 -1.35 15.73 -4.71
N HIS A 104 -2.26 16.47 -5.32
CA HIS A 104 -1.93 17.27 -6.50
C HIS A 104 -0.76 18.23 -6.25
N TYR A 105 -0.70 18.81 -5.05
CA TYR A 105 0.38 19.71 -4.64
C TYR A 105 1.74 18.99 -4.53
N ASP A 106 1.76 17.80 -3.92
CA ASP A 106 2.99 17.03 -3.78
C ASP A 106 3.42 16.40 -5.11
N LEU A 107 2.48 16.07 -5.99
CA LEU A 107 2.75 15.61 -7.35
C LEU A 107 3.49 16.69 -8.15
N GLY A 108 3.10 17.96 -8.05
CA GLY A 108 3.82 19.07 -8.68
C GLY A 108 5.28 19.13 -8.22
N LYS A 109 5.53 19.03 -6.92
CA LYS A 109 6.90 18.97 -6.36
C LYS A 109 7.68 17.74 -6.81
N PHE A 110 7.00 16.60 -6.93
CA PHE A 110 7.60 15.36 -7.41
C PHE A 110 8.06 15.51 -8.87
N VAL A 111 7.20 16.05 -9.74
CA VAL A 111 7.51 16.34 -11.14
C VAL A 111 8.69 17.33 -11.23
N ASP A 112 8.67 18.40 -10.44
CA ASP A 112 9.76 19.38 -10.37
C ASP A 112 11.09 18.75 -9.96
N LYS A 113 11.07 17.85 -8.98
CA LYS A 113 12.27 17.16 -8.52
C LYS A 113 12.79 16.14 -9.53
N LYS A 114 11.89 15.48 -10.27
CA LYS A 114 12.22 14.41 -11.22
C LYS A 114 12.69 14.95 -12.58
N TYR A 115 11.99 15.97 -13.10
CA TYR A 115 12.20 16.51 -14.45
C TYR A 115 12.84 17.91 -14.46
N GLY A 116 12.81 18.63 -13.33
CA GLY A 116 13.27 20.02 -13.20
C GLY A 116 12.14 21.04 -13.35
N VAL A 117 12.25 22.16 -12.62
CA VAL A 117 11.20 23.20 -12.48
C VAL A 117 10.71 23.78 -13.82
N ALA A 118 11.58 23.85 -14.82
CA ALA A 118 11.23 24.38 -16.15
C ALA A 118 10.57 23.35 -17.09
N ASN A 119 10.52 22.07 -16.70
CA ASN A 119 10.15 20.97 -17.59
C ASN A 119 8.81 20.31 -17.24
N ILE A 120 8.01 20.88 -16.33
CA ILE A 120 6.68 20.36 -15.96
C ILE A 120 5.80 20.11 -17.20
N ASN A 121 5.79 21.08 -18.11
CA ASN A 121 4.99 21.05 -19.34
C ASN A 121 5.78 20.57 -20.56
N ALA A 122 7.00 20.06 -20.37
CA ALA A 122 7.76 19.48 -21.48
C ALA A 122 7.11 18.15 -21.91
N THR A 123 7.21 17.83 -23.19
CA THR A 123 6.70 16.58 -23.76
C THR A 123 7.48 15.39 -23.19
N HIS A 124 6.76 14.45 -22.59
CA HIS A 124 7.30 13.17 -22.12
C HIS A 124 7.32 12.14 -23.25
N HIS A 125 6.20 12.02 -23.97
CA HIS A 125 5.99 11.11 -25.09
C HIS A 125 4.76 11.53 -25.90
N TYR A 126 4.50 10.81 -27.00
CA TYR A 126 3.29 10.98 -27.81
C TYR A 126 2.41 9.74 -27.66
N GLU A 127 1.10 9.95 -27.60
CA GLU A 127 0.08 8.90 -27.56
C GLU A 127 -0.85 9.01 -28.77
N ASP A 128 -1.34 7.89 -29.29
CA ASP A 128 -2.39 7.87 -30.31
C ASP A 128 -3.80 8.00 -29.69
N THR A 129 -4.84 7.91 -30.52
CA THR A 129 -6.25 8.01 -30.05
C THR A 129 -6.65 6.85 -29.12
N ASP A 130 -5.96 5.72 -29.21
CA ASP A 130 -6.22 4.51 -28.41
C ASP A 130 -5.39 4.48 -27.12
N GLY A 131 -4.51 5.47 -26.90
CA GLY A 131 -3.66 5.60 -25.72
C GLY A 131 -2.36 4.79 -25.80
N TYR A 132 -1.94 4.35 -26.98
CA TYR A 132 -0.65 3.71 -27.18
C TYR A 132 0.45 4.73 -27.42
N GLN A 133 1.63 4.49 -26.83
CA GLN A 133 2.80 5.33 -27.06
C GLN A 133 3.30 5.15 -28.50
N VAL A 134 3.40 6.27 -29.23
CA VAL A 134 3.80 6.33 -30.65
C VAL A 134 4.91 7.34 -30.89
N ASP A 135 5.50 7.29 -32.09
CA ASP A 135 6.44 8.31 -32.56
C ASP A 135 5.72 9.64 -32.83
N SER A 136 6.46 10.74 -32.78
CA SER A 136 5.91 12.09 -32.91
C SER A 136 5.26 12.39 -34.27
N ASP A 137 5.60 11.63 -35.30
CA ASP A 137 5.12 11.76 -36.67
C ASP A 137 3.99 10.80 -37.02
N ALA A 138 3.57 9.95 -36.07
CA ALA A 138 2.46 9.05 -36.27
C ALA A 138 1.14 9.83 -36.49
N PRO A 139 0.25 9.34 -37.38
CA PRO A 139 -1.08 9.94 -37.54
C PRO A 139 -1.80 9.97 -36.18
N THR A 140 -2.41 11.11 -35.84
CA THR A 140 -3.14 11.34 -34.58
C THR A 140 -2.29 11.39 -33.29
N ALA A 141 -0.96 11.48 -33.40
CA ALA A 141 -0.07 11.64 -32.25
C ALA A 141 -0.39 12.90 -31.44
N THR A 142 -0.68 12.73 -30.15
CA THR A 142 -0.91 13.81 -29.19
C THR A 142 0.24 13.85 -28.19
N ALA A 143 0.84 15.03 -27.99
CA ALA A 143 1.92 15.20 -27.03
C ALA A 143 1.40 15.15 -25.59
N ILE A 144 1.95 14.24 -24.78
CA ILE A 144 1.67 14.14 -23.35
C ILE A 144 2.80 14.80 -22.56
N THR A 145 2.44 15.70 -21.65
CA THR A 145 3.41 16.40 -20.79
C THR A 145 3.90 15.53 -19.65
N ASN A 146 5.07 15.87 -19.09
CA ASN A 146 5.61 15.21 -17.89
C ASN A 146 4.59 15.20 -16.75
N PHE A 147 3.93 16.33 -16.48
CA PHE A 147 2.90 16.41 -15.46
C PHE A 147 1.73 15.46 -15.74
N LYS A 148 1.24 15.41 -16.98
CA LYS A 148 0.08 14.58 -17.33
C LYS A 148 0.38 13.10 -17.20
N HIS A 149 1.57 12.66 -17.59
CA HIS A 149 2.03 11.28 -17.43
C HIS A 149 2.05 10.85 -15.95
N GLU A 150 2.60 11.69 -15.08
CA GLU A 150 2.66 11.40 -13.65
C GLU A 150 1.28 11.45 -12.97
N GLU A 151 0.41 12.36 -13.41
CA GLU A 151 -0.99 12.43 -12.95
C GLU A 151 -1.74 11.13 -13.25
N VAL A 152 -1.65 10.62 -14.49
CA VAL A 152 -2.32 9.37 -14.88
C VAL A 152 -1.78 8.18 -14.08
N THR A 153 -0.46 8.14 -13.87
CA THR A 153 0.19 7.09 -13.07
C THR A 153 -0.27 7.13 -11.61
N ASN A 154 -0.37 8.32 -11.03
CA ASN A 154 -0.83 8.54 -9.66
C ASN A 154 -2.32 8.21 -9.50
N ASP A 155 -3.16 8.63 -10.45
CA ASP A 155 -4.59 8.39 -10.47
C ASP A 155 -4.92 6.90 -10.61
N GLY A 156 -4.13 6.15 -11.38
CA GLY A 156 -4.22 4.69 -11.47
C GLY A 156 -4.04 3.96 -10.13
N ARG A 157 -3.36 4.59 -9.16
CA ARG A 157 -3.15 4.06 -7.81
C ARG A 157 -4.24 4.44 -6.80
N ARG A 158 -5.17 5.33 -7.16
CA ARG A 158 -6.23 5.80 -6.23
C ARG A 158 -7.29 4.75 -5.92
N ILE A 159 -7.41 3.71 -6.73
CA ILE A 159 -8.41 2.67 -6.54
C ILE A 159 -7.85 1.63 -5.56
N ILE A 160 -8.46 1.55 -4.38
CA ILE A 160 -8.04 0.63 -3.33
C ILE A 160 -9.17 -0.29 -2.90
N ARG A 161 -8.78 -1.40 -2.26
CA ARG A 161 -9.68 -2.35 -1.61
C ARG A 161 -9.74 -2.04 -0.12
N ILE A 162 -10.94 -1.90 0.43
CA ILE A 162 -11.17 -1.72 1.87
C ILE A 162 -11.90 -2.96 2.37
N ILE A 163 -11.39 -3.60 3.42
CA ILE A 163 -12.06 -4.75 4.04
C ILE A 163 -13.35 -4.24 4.67
N GLN A 164 -14.44 -4.99 4.52
CA GLN A 164 -15.68 -4.56 5.15
C GLN A 164 -15.55 -4.49 6.68
N PRO A 165 -16.06 -3.45 7.35
CA PRO A 165 -15.89 -3.25 8.80
C PRO A 165 -16.30 -4.45 9.65
N ARG A 166 -17.31 -5.22 9.20
CA ARG A 166 -17.80 -6.44 9.89
C ARG A 166 -16.75 -7.56 10.05
N TYR A 167 -15.66 -7.53 9.27
CA TYR A 167 -14.61 -8.55 9.30
C TYR A 167 -13.31 -8.08 9.95
N VAL A 168 -13.25 -6.82 10.38
CA VAL A 168 -12.05 -6.22 10.97
C VAL A 168 -11.63 -6.97 12.23
N ASP A 169 -12.57 -7.27 13.14
CA ASP A 169 -12.26 -7.98 14.38
C ASP A 169 -11.70 -9.38 14.11
N LEU A 170 -12.30 -10.09 13.15
CA LEU A 170 -11.88 -11.43 12.76
C LEU A 170 -10.46 -11.42 12.17
N VAL A 171 -10.16 -10.44 11.30
CA VAL A 171 -8.82 -10.23 10.73
C VAL A 171 -7.78 -9.91 11.81
N VAL A 172 -8.13 -9.04 12.76
CA VAL A 172 -7.25 -8.64 13.86
C VAL A 172 -6.94 -9.83 14.77
N ASP A 173 -7.93 -10.65 15.10
CA ASP A 173 -7.74 -11.80 15.98
C ASP A 173 -6.95 -12.92 15.31
N GLU A 174 -7.17 -13.17 14.02
CA GLU A 174 -6.33 -14.08 13.25
C GLU A 174 -4.89 -13.59 13.17
N PHE A 175 -4.68 -12.29 12.91
CA PHE A 175 -3.35 -11.69 12.90
C PHE A 175 -2.64 -11.91 14.24
N LYS A 176 -3.29 -11.61 15.38
CA LYS A 176 -2.71 -11.87 16.71
C LYS A 176 -2.34 -13.33 16.91
N ARG A 177 -3.20 -14.27 16.49
CA ARG A 177 -2.97 -15.71 16.59
C ARG A 177 -1.73 -16.13 15.81
N LEU A 178 -1.62 -15.70 14.54
CA LEU A 178 -0.47 -16.01 13.68
C LEU A 178 0.83 -15.43 14.25
N MET A 179 0.81 -14.22 14.79
CA MET A 179 1.98 -13.60 15.41
C MET A 179 2.41 -14.29 16.71
N THR A 180 1.49 -14.94 17.42
CA THR A 180 1.77 -15.69 18.66
C THR A 180 2.28 -17.11 18.38
N THR A 181 1.94 -17.67 17.23
CA THR A 181 2.29 -19.06 16.87
C THR A 181 3.67 -19.18 16.20
N GLN A 182 4.33 -18.06 15.89
CA GLN A 182 5.67 -18.02 15.29
C GLN A 182 6.80 -18.28 16.29
#